data_AF-A0A645GIW4-F1
#
_entry.id   AF-A0A645GIW4-F1
#
_cell.length_a   1.000
_cell.length_b   1.000
_cell.length_c   1.000
_cell.angle_alpha   90.00
_cell.angle_beta   90.00
_cell.angle_gamma   90.00
#
_symmetry.space_group_name_H-M   'P 1'
#
loop_
_entity.id
_entity.type
_entity.pdbx_description
1 polymer ?
#
loop_
_entity_poly.entity_id
_entity_poly.type
_entity_poly.pdbx_seq_one_letter_code
_entity_poly.pdbx_strand_id
1 'polypeptide(L)'
;MAVCDLGLQHVSSYALTLEKHTPLHARVESKLIKLPDSDLVADMQDAGIDYLESRGYHRYEISNFALPGYECRHNLNYWRNGEYLGLGLAAHAVVRNKRWTRTANVDTLEEYDRLLARGRRPLAETIELHVADEMFECVMLGLRLTQGVDRAAFRARFGVDMADAFPDGMEAVRKRGWVEENENYIALNRKGLDLQNEALGFFM
;
A
#
# COMPACT_ATOMS: atom_id res chain seq x y z
N MET A 1 -3.14 9.11 28.51
CA MET A 1 -1.91 8.39 28.11
C MET A 1 -1.90 8.39 26.60
N ALA A 2 -0.91 9.01 25.97
CA ALA A 2 -0.83 9.06 24.52
C ALA A 2 -0.12 7.81 23.97
N VAL A 3 -0.34 7.46 22.71
CA VAL A 3 0.24 6.25 22.08
C VAL A 3 1.77 6.24 22.16
N CYS A 4 2.42 7.41 22.01
CA CYS A 4 3.87 7.54 22.08
C CYS A 4 4.45 7.35 23.49
N ASP A 5 3.62 7.42 24.54
CA ASP A 5 4.07 7.22 25.92
C ASP A 5 4.15 5.72 26.28
N LEU A 6 3.73 4.83 25.38
CA LEU A 6 3.75 3.38 25.55
C LEU A 6 5.08 2.72 25.14
N GLY A 7 6.04 3.47 24.60
CA GLY A 7 7.34 2.95 24.17
C GLY A 7 7.29 2.07 22.90
N LEU A 8 6.26 2.22 22.08
CA LEU A 8 6.09 1.51 20.81
C LEU A 8 7.11 2.03 19.78
N GLN A 9 7.68 1.16 18.93
CA GLN A 9 8.63 1.62 17.90
C GLN A 9 7.98 1.85 16.52
N HIS A 10 6.76 1.35 16.34
CA HIS A 10 6.01 1.40 15.09
C HIS A 10 4.53 1.66 15.40
N VAL A 11 3.90 2.51 14.59
CA VAL A 11 2.49 2.88 14.70
C VAL A 11 1.84 2.79 13.33
N SER A 12 0.77 2.01 13.23
CA SER A 12 -0.16 2.03 12.10
C SER A 12 -1.38 2.89 12.45
N SER A 13 -1.68 3.88 11.62
CA SER A 13 -2.82 4.78 11.78
C SER A 13 -3.66 4.80 10.51
N TYR A 14 -4.94 4.43 10.65
CA TYR A 14 -5.89 4.35 9.54
C TYR A 14 -7.12 5.20 9.84
N ALA A 15 -7.66 5.84 8.81
CA ALA A 15 -9.01 6.35 8.85
C ALA A 15 -9.99 5.16 8.94
N LEU A 16 -10.98 5.27 9.83
CA LEU A 16 -11.99 4.22 10.00
C LEU A 16 -12.86 4.12 8.74
N THR A 17 -12.87 2.94 8.12
CA THR A 17 -13.87 2.58 7.11
C THR A 17 -15.06 1.88 7.77
N LEU A 18 -16.28 2.37 7.51
CA LEU A 18 -17.49 1.81 8.09
C LEU A 18 -18.00 0.62 7.26
N GLU A 19 -17.66 -0.59 7.70
CA GLU A 19 -18.09 -1.81 7.03
C GLU A 19 -19.57 -2.12 7.29
N LYS A 20 -20.30 -2.45 6.22
CA LYS A 20 -21.72 -2.86 6.30
C LYS A 20 -21.87 -4.10 7.18
N HIS A 21 -23.03 -4.22 7.81
CA HIS A 21 -23.38 -5.36 8.67
C HIS A 21 -22.52 -5.52 9.94
N THR A 22 -21.72 -4.52 10.30
CA THR A 22 -21.00 -4.50 11.57
C THR A 22 -21.84 -3.87 12.70
N PRO A 23 -21.56 -4.20 13.97
CA PRO A 23 -22.20 -3.54 15.11
C PRO A 23 -22.03 -2.02 15.09
N LEU A 24 -20.86 -1.52 14.63
CA LEU A 24 -20.61 -0.09 14.53
C LEU A 24 -21.49 0.56 13.45
N HIS A 25 -21.62 -0.06 12.27
CA HIS A 25 -22.50 0.41 11.21
C HIS A 25 -23.96 0.53 11.69
N ALA A 26 -24.48 -0.48 12.40
CA ALA A 26 -25.84 -0.42 12.96
C ALA A 26 -26.02 0.75 13.97
N ARG A 27 -24.99 1.05 14.77
CA ARG A 27 -25.01 2.18 15.71
C ARG A 27 -24.93 3.55 15.03
N VAL A 28 -24.21 3.65 13.92
CA VAL A 28 -24.15 4.88 13.11
C VAL A 28 -25.49 5.11 12.39
N GLU A 29 -26.04 4.08 11.75
CA GLU A 29 -27.35 4.14 11.06
C GLU A 29 -28.49 4.52 12.02
N SER A 30 -28.48 3.95 13.24
CA SER A 30 -29.45 4.28 14.28
C SER A 30 -29.20 5.65 14.96
N LYS A 31 -28.18 6.40 14.51
CA LYS A 31 -27.76 7.70 15.07
C LYS A 31 -27.33 7.66 16.54
N LEU A 32 -27.01 6.47 17.06
CA LEU A 32 -26.45 6.31 18.40
C LEU A 32 -25.00 6.82 18.46
N ILE A 33 -24.26 6.68 17.35
CA ILE A 33 -22.89 7.20 17.19
C ILE A 33 -22.89 8.13 15.98
N LYS A 34 -22.35 9.34 16.14
CA LYS A 34 -22.07 10.25 15.03
C LYS A 34 -20.58 10.17 14.70
N LEU A 35 -20.26 9.83 13.46
CA LEU A 35 -18.89 9.87 12.96
C LEU A 35 -18.49 11.32 12.60
N PRO A 36 -17.20 11.66 12.66
CA PRO A 36 -16.68 12.89 12.05
C PRO A 36 -17.00 12.91 10.55
N ASP A 37 -17.15 14.11 10.00
CA ASP A 37 -17.23 14.31 8.55
C ASP A 37 -15.83 14.22 7.91
N SER A 38 -15.76 14.26 6.58
CA SER A 38 -14.51 14.14 5.82
C SER A 38 -13.48 15.19 6.19
N ASP A 39 -13.93 16.43 6.44
CA ASP A 39 -13.05 17.55 6.72
C ASP A 39 -12.41 17.37 8.09
N LEU A 40 -13.20 17.00 9.10
CA LEU A 40 -12.66 16.69 10.42
C LEU A 40 -11.75 15.46 10.41
N VAL A 41 -12.04 14.44 9.59
CA VAL A 41 -11.14 13.27 9.44
C VAL A 41 -9.80 13.69 8.84
N ALA A 42 -9.80 14.57 7.84
CA ALA A 42 -8.57 15.11 7.25
C ALA A 42 -7.75 15.91 8.28
N ASP A 43 -8.39 16.81 9.04
CA ASP A 43 -7.75 17.57 10.11
C ASP A 43 -7.15 16.64 11.18
N MET A 44 -7.86 15.58 11.56
CA MET A 44 -7.37 14.58 12.52
C MET A 44 -6.16 13.80 11.97
N GLN A 45 -6.15 13.47 10.68
CA GLN A 45 -5.03 12.81 10.03
C GLN A 45 -3.78 13.72 10.04
N ASP A 46 -3.93 14.98 9.66
CA ASP A 46 -2.84 15.95 9.65
C ASP A 46 -2.27 16.18 11.05
N ALA A 47 -3.14 16.38 12.05
CA ALA A 47 -2.74 16.53 13.44
C ALA A 47 -2.03 15.27 13.97
N GLY A 48 -2.47 14.08 13.54
CA GLY A 48 -1.85 12.81 13.90
C GLY A 48 -0.46 12.61 13.30
N ILE A 49 -0.28 12.97 12.03
CA ILE A 49 1.01 12.97 11.33
C ILE A 49 1.98 13.90 12.06
N ASP A 50 1.59 15.18 12.25
CA ASP A 50 2.44 16.19 12.86
C ASP A 50 2.81 15.80 14.31
N TYR A 51 1.87 15.24 15.06
CA TYR A 51 2.12 14.72 16.40
C TYR A 51 3.15 13.59 16.40
N LEU A 52 3.00 12.59 15.54
CA LEU A 52 3.93 11.45 15.46
C LEU A 52 5.33 11.89 15.01
N GLU A 53 5.42 12.76 14.01
CA GLU A 53 6.68 13.33 13.53
C GLU A 53 7.38 14.16 14.61
N SER A 54 6.65 14.96 15.38
CA SER A 54 7.20 15.71 16.52
C SER A 54 7.79 14.82 17.61
N ARG A 55 7.44 13.52 17.62
CA ARG A 55 7.94 12.51 18.56
C ARG A 55 9.01 11.60 17.95
N GLY A 56 9.45 11.87 16.72
CA GLY A 56 10.52 11.15 16.03
C GLY A 56 10.06 9.94 15.21
N TYR A 57 8.75 9.73 15.06
CA TYR A 57 8.24 8.71 14.15
C TYR A 57 8.11 9.30 12.75
N HIS A 58 8.76 8.68 11.77
CA HIS A 58 8.68 9.12 10.39
C HIS A 58 7.63 8.32 9.63
N ARG A 59 6.81 9.00 8.83
CA ARG A 59 5.90 8.35 7.88
C ARG A 59 6.72 7.75 6.75
N TYR A 60 6.70 6.43 6.61
CA TYR A 60 7.42 5.75 5.52
C TYR A 60 6.48 5.27 4.40
N GLU A 61 5.17 5.20 4.67
CA GLU A 61 4.12 4.94 3.69
C GLU A 61 2.77 5.52 4.16
N ILE A 62 1.70 5.35 3.36
CA ILE A 62 0.39 6.00 3.55
C ILE A 62 -0.12 6.00 5.01
N SER A 63 -0.02 4.89 5.75
CA SER A 63 -0.68 4.73 7.05
C SER A 63 0.29 4.35 8.19
N ASN A 64 1.59 4.19 7.92
CA ASN A 64 2.53 3.63 8.87
C ASN A 64 3.69 4.58 9.17
N PHE A 65 4.03 4.62 10.45
CA PHE A 65 5.04 5.48 11.04
C PHE A 65 5.97 4.62 11.89
N ALA A 66 7.26 4.94 11.89
CA ALA A 66 8.23 4.20 12.69
C ALA A 66 9.33 5.12 13.19
N LEU A 67 9.92 4.76 14.32
CA LEU A 67 11.25 5.25 14.66
C LEU A 67 12.26 4.73 13.62
N PRO A 68 13.35 5.47 13.35
CA PRO A 68 14.36 5.03 12.38
C PRO A 68 14.83 3.60 12.62
N GLY A 69 14.78 2.76 11.59
CA GLY A 69 15.20 1.36 11.63
C GLY A 69 14.13 0.38 12.13
N TYR A 70 12.94 0.85 12.49
CA TYR A 70 11.79 0.03 12.90
C TYR A 70 10.69 -0.04 11.84
N GLU A 71 10.99 0.35 10.60
CA GLU A 71 10.06 0.23 9.48
C GLU A 71 9.74 -1.26 9.21
N CYS A 72 8.46 -1.56 8.95
CA CYS A 72 8.05 -2.94 8.70
C CYS A 72 8.66 -3.46 7.40
N ARG A 73 9.60 -4.40 7.53
CA ARG A 73 10.29 -5.05 6.39
C ARG A 73 9.31 -5.71 5.41
N HIS A 74 8.25 -6.33 5.91
CA HIS A 74 7.23 -6.96 5.07
C HIS A 74 6.47 -5.94 4.24
N ASN A 75 5.99 -4.85 4.87
CA ASN A 75 5.30 -3.76 4.16
C ASN A 75 6.22 -3.13 3.12
N LEU A 76 7.48 -2.83 3.48
CA LEU A 76 8.45 -2.27 2.55
C LEU A 76 8.72 -3.19 1.36
N ASN A 77 8.84 -4.50 1.57
CA ASN A 77 8.98 -5.46 0.46
C ASN A 77 7.75 -5.43 -0.45
N TYR A 78 6.55 -5.41 0.12
CA TYR A 78 5.30 -5.37 -0.64
C TYR A 78 5.17 -4.08 -1.46
N TRP A 79 5.44 -2.92 -0.85
CA TRP A 79 5.38 -1.62 -1.51
C TRP A 79 6.47 -1.39 -2.55
N ARG A 80 7.64 -2.03 -2.39
CA ARG A 80 8.70 -2.08 -3.42
C ARG A 80 8.43 -3.11 -4.52
N ASN A 81 7.24 -3.71 -4.53
CA ASN A 81 6.82 -4.75 -5.45
C ASN A 81 7.82 -5.92 -5.51
N GLY A 82 8.30 -6.33 -4.33
CA GLY A 82 9.19 -7.46 -4.13
C GLY A 82 8.45 -8.80 -4.04
N GLU A 83 9.21 -9.89 -4.13
CA GLU A 83 8.66 -11.25 -4.06
C GLU A 83 8.30 -11.65 -2.63
N TYR A 84 7.26 -12.47 -2.48
CA TYR A 84 6.90 -13.07 -1.20
C TYR A 84 6.05 -14.34 -1.40
N LEU A 85 6.08 -15.23 -0.40
CA LEU A 85 5.29 -16.46 -0.40
C LEU A 85 4.06 -16.31 0.49
N GLY A 86 2.92 -16.77 -0.04
CA GLY A 86 1.65 -16.87 0.68
C GLY A 86 1.43 -18.26 1.23
N LEU A 87 1.50 -18.40 2.54
CA LEU A 87 1.27 -19.66 3.25
C LEU A 87 0.01 -19.56 4.11
N GLY A 88 -0.80 -20.61 4.11
CA GLY A 88 -2.10 -20.64 4.80
C GLY A 88 -3.29 -20.31 3.90
N LEU A 89 -4.47 -20.35 4.51
CA LEU A 89 -5.76 -20.08 3.86
C LEU A 89 -5.81 -18.68 3.29
N ALA A 90 -6.38 -18.55 2.08
CA ALA A 90 -6.55 -17.29 1.36
C ALA A 90 -5.24 -16.48 1.16
N ALA A 91 -4.08 -17.07 1.41
CA ALA A 91 -2.82 -16.36 1.34
C ALA A 91 -2.43 -16.10 -0.11
N HIS A 92 -1.97 -14.89 -0.39
CA HIS A 92 -1.44 -14.50 -1.69
C HIS A 92 0.08 -14.62 -1.71
N ALA A 93 0.63 -14.96 -2.87
CA ALA A 93 2.06 -14.97 -3.15
C ALA A 93 2.34 -14.21 -4.44
N VAL A 94 3.52 -13.63 -4.53
CA VAL A 94 4.03 -13.06 -5.78
C VAL A 94 5.49 -13.46 -5.95
N VAL A 95 5.80 -14.09 -7.08
CA VAL A 95 7.15 -14.59 -7.41
C VAL A 95 7.50 -14.29 -8.86
N ARG A 96 8.77 -14.02 -9.11
CA ARG A 96 9.36 -13.86 -10.44
C ARG A 96 10.11 -15.13 -10.82
N ASN A 97 9.43 -16.06 -11.48
CA ASN A 97 10.05 -17.23 -12.08
C ASN A 97 9.90 -17.15 -13.61
N LYS A 98 10.85 -16.46 -14.27
CA LYS A 98 10.80 -16.04 -15.70
C LYS A 98 9.71 -15.03 -16.04
N ARG A 99 8.56 -15.09 -15.36
CA ARG A 99 7.44 -14.16 -15.45
C ARG A 99 7.03 -13.73 -14.04
N TRP A 100 6.36 -12.58 -13.96
CA TRP A 100 5.76 -12.11 -12.73
C TRP A 100 4.44 -12.83 -12.49
N THR A 101 4.40 -13.68 -11.47
CA THR A 101 3.28 -14.57 -11.20
C THR A 101 2.71 -14.30 -9.83
N ARG A 102 1.40 -14.02 -9.79
CA ARG A 102 0.62 -13.97 -8.56
C ARG A 102 -0.11 -15.29 -8.36
N THR A 103 -0.20 -15.75 -7.13
CA THR A 103 -1.02 -16.90 -6.78
C THR A 103 -1.85 -16.62 -5.54
N ALA A 104 -3.04 -17.19 -5.46
CA ALA A 104 -3.86 -17.19 -4.27
C ALA A 104 -4.12 -18.62 -3.81
N ASN A 105 -4.00 -18.87 -2.50
CA ASN A 105 -4.43 -20.14 -1.92
C ASN A 105 -5.95 -20.18 -1.78
N VAL A 106 -6.51 -21.39 -1.72
CA VAL A 106 -7.93 -21.61 -1.41
C VAL A 106 -8.31 -21.01 -0.05
N ASP A 107 -9.54 -20.55 0.07
CA ASP A 107 -10.08 -19.82 1.21
C ASP A 107 -10.85 -20.71 2.20
N THR A 108 -11.14 -21.96 1.83
CA THR A 108 -11.78 -22.94 2.71
C THR A 108 -10.77 -23.90 3.34
N LEU A 109 -10.91 -24.14 4.65
CA LEU A 109 -10.04 -25.05 5.39
C LEU A 109 -10.11 -26.49 4.86
N GLU A 110 -11.31 -26.93 4.47
CA GLU A 110 -11.58 -28.27 3.96
C GLU A 110 -10.83 -28.54 2.65
N GLU A 111 -10.85 -27.58 1.71
CA GLU A 111 -10.14 -27.73 0.45
C GLU A 111 -8.62 -27.62 0.63
N TYR A 112 -8.18 -26.72 1.50
CA TYR A 112 -6.77 -26.52 1.81
C TYR A 112 -6.15 -27.82 2.34
N ASP A 113 -6.76 -28.43 3.35
CA ASP A 113 -6.31 -29.68 3.93
C ASP A 113 -6.35 -30.83 2.92
N ARG A 114 -7.44 -30.94 2.15
CA ARG A 114 -7.59 -31.95 1.09
C ARG A 114 -6.47 -31.89 0.05
N LEU A 115 -6.04 -30.69 -0.36
CA LEU A 115 -4.98 -30.51 -1.35
C LEU A 115 -3.61 -30.87 -0.75
N LEU A 116 -3.32 -30.42 0.48
CA LEU A 116 -2.08 -30.73 1.17
C LEU A 116 -1.92 -32.22 1.47
N ALA A 117 -2.99 -32.90 1.92
CA ALA A 117 -2.99 -34.34 2.17
C ALA A 117 -2.66 -35.19 0.93
N ARG A 118 -2.84 -34.60 -0.27
CA ARG A 118 -2.50 -35.22 -1.57
C ARG A 118 -1.13 -34.77 -2.11
N GLY A 119 -0.34 -34.06 -1.32
CA GLY A 119 0.96 -33.49 -1.75
C GLY A 119 0.83 -32.41 -2.83
N ARG A 120 -0.32 -31.74 -2.94
CA ARG A 120 -0.55 -30.67 -3.92
C ARG A 120 -0.51 -29.30 -3.25
N ARG A 121 -0.05 -28.29 -3.99
CA ARG A 121 -0.14 -26.89 -3.55
C ARG A 121 -1.63 -26.47 -3.50
N PRO A 122 -2.05 -25.74 -2.45
CA PRO A 122 -3.45 -25.39 -2.24
C PRO A 122 -3.86 -24.14 -3.04
N LEU A 123 -3.58 -24.10 -4.34
CA LEU A 123 -3.80 -22.94 -5.20
C LEU A 123 -5.24 -22.87 -5.70
N ALA A 124 -5.89 -21.73 -5.48
CA ALA A 124 -7.15 -21.35 -6.11
C ALA A 124 -6.92 -20.64 -7.45
N GLU A 125 -5.90 -19.77 -7.50
CA GLU A 125 -5.64 -18.91 -8.65
C GLU A 125 -4.14 -18.82 -8.96
N THR A 126 -3.81 -18.66 -10.24
CA THR A 126 -2.47 -18.33 -10.72
C THR A 126 -2.60 -17.37 -11.90
N ILE A 127 -2.05 -16.17 -11.76
CA ILE A 127 -2.06 -15.12 -12.78
C ILE A 127 -0.62 -14.80 -13.16
N GLU A 128 -0.29 -14.92 -14.45
CA GLU A 128 0.93 -14.34 -15.00
C GLU A 128 0.61 -12.96 -15.55
N LEU A 129 1.31 -11.93 -15.05
CA LEU A 129 1.09 -10.56 -15.46
C LEU A 129 1.82 -10.24 -16.76
N HIS A 130 1.19 -9.44 -17.62
CA HIS A 130 1.88 -8.80 -18.71
C HIS A 130 2.80 -7.69 -18.18
N VAL A 131 3.84 -7.35 -18.95
CA VAL A 131 4.84 -6.35 -18.53
C VAL A 131 4.20 -4.99 -18.25
N ALA A 132 3.16 -4.62 -19.01
CA ALA A 132 2.41 -3.37 -18.77
C ALA A 132 1.70 -3.37 -17.41
N ASP A 133 0.99 -4.45 -17.06
CA ASP A 133 0.31 -4.58 -15.77
C ASP A 133 1.31 -4.60 -14.61
N GLU A 134 2.46 -5.23 -14.82
CA GLU A 134 3.54 -5.28 -13.84
C GLU A 134 4.18 -3.89 -13.61
N MET A 135 4.39 -3.10 -14.68
CA MET A 135 4.85 -1.72 -14.56
C MET A 135 3.85 -0.88 -13.77
N PHE A 136 2.57 -0.98 -14.10
CA PHE A 136 1.51 -0.27 -13.39
C PHE A 136 1.45 -0.70 -11.92
N GLU A 137 1.56 -1.99 -11.62
CA GLU A 137 1.62 -2.50 -10.26
C GLU A 137 2.82 -1.94 -9.48
N CYS A 138 3.99 -1.86 -10.09
CA CYS A 138 5.19 -1.29 -9.47
C CYS A 138 5.00 0.19 -9.14
N VAL A 139 4.37 0.97 -10.04
CA VAL A 139 3.99 2.36 -9.78
C VAL A 139 2.96 2.45 -8.67
N MET A 140 1.89 1.66 -8.76
CA MET A 140 0.76 1.70 -7.84
C MET A 140 1.18 1.40 -6.39
N LEU A 141 2.03 0.40 -6.21
CA LEU A 141 2.57 0.04 -4.90
C LEU A 141 3.65 1.02 -4.43
N GLY A 142 4.54 1.45 -5.33
CA GLY A 142 5.65 2.35 -4.97
C GLY A 142 5.20 3.74 -4.58
N LEU A 143 4.15 4.29 -5.22
CA LEU A 143 3.57 5.59 -4.86
C LEU A 143 2.86 5.59 -3.50
N ARG A 144 2.76 4.45 -2.81
CA ARG A 144 2.35 4.41 -1.39
C ARG A 144 3.48 4.82 -0.45
N LEU A 145 4.74 4.67 -0.86
CA LEU A 145 5.91 5.03 -0.07
C LEU A 145 6.11 6.55 -0.11
N THR A 146 6.54 7.13 1.01
CA THR A 146 6.98 8.54 1.02
C THR A 146 8.24 8.76 0.17
N GLN A 147 9.08 7.73 0.03
CA GLN A 147 10.22 7.72 -0.91
C GLN A 147 9.79 7.47 -2.37
N GLY A 148 8.57 6.99 -2.61
CA GLY A 148 8.07 6.69 -3.94
C GLY A 148 8.77 5.52 -4.64
N VAL A 149 8.80 5.60 -5.96
CA VAL A 149 9.39 4.60 -6.87
C VAL A 149 10.86 4.95 -7.12
N ASP A 150 11.75 3.98 -6.90
CA ASP A 150 13.17 4.07 -7.27
C ASP A 150 13.33 3.94 -8.79
N ARG A 151 13.86 4.99 -9.43
CA ARG A 151 13.98 5.08 -10.89
C ARG A 151 14.99 4.09 -11.45
N ALA A 152 16.08 3.85 -10.74
CA ALA A 152 17.12 2.92 -11.16
C ALA A 152 16.60 1.47 -11.08
N ALA A 153 15.89 1.12 -10.01
CA ALA A 153 15.27 -0.20 -9.86
C ALA A 153 14.18 -0.43 -10.91
N PHE A 154 13.33 0.58 -11.17
CA PHE A 154 12.30 0.50 -12.22
C PHE A 154 12.93 0.30 -13.60
N ARG A 155 13.94 1.11 -13.95
CA ARG A 155 14.67 0.99 -15.22
C ARG A 155 15.39 -0.35 -15.37
N ALA A 156 16.03 -0.84 -14.31
CA ALA A 156 16.70 -2.13 -14.33
C ALA A 156 15.71 -3.29 -14.58
N ARG A 157 14.47 -3.15 -14.09
CA ARG A 157 13.42 -4.15 -14.21
C ARG A 157 12.70 -4.12 -15.56
N PHE A 158 12.45 -2.94 -16.13
CA PHE A 158 11.60 -2.76 -17.32
C PHE A 158 12.31 -2.20 -18.54
N GLY A 159 13.55 -1.74 -18.41
CA GLY A 159 14.33 -1.16 -19.50
C GLY A 159 13.94 0.27 -19.88
N VAL A 160 13.00 0.89 -19.17
CA VAL A 160 12.44 2.23 -19.43
C VAL A 160 12.33 3.03 -18.14
N ASP A 161 12.33 4.35 -18.22
CA ASP A 161 12.02 5.21 -17.07
C ASP A 161 10.52 5.18 -16.75
N MET A 162 10.15 5.31 -15.47
CA MET A 162 8.73 5.42 -15.10
C MET A 162 8.06 6.62 -15.77
N ALA A 163 8.75 7.76 -15.88
CA ALA A 163 8.16 8.95 -16.48
C ALA A 163 7.92 8.81 -17.99
N ASP A 164 8.73 7.99 -18.66
CA ASP A 164 8.57 7.67 -20.08
C ASP A 164 7.49 6.59 -20.30
N ALA A 165 7.33 5.66 -19.34
CA ALA A 165 6.32 4.62 -19.38
C ALA A 165 4.90 5.16 -19.11
N PHE A 166 4.78 6.22 -18.30
CA PHE A 166 3.50 6.83 -17.91
C PHE A 166 3.50 8.36 -18.06
N PRO A 167 3.66 8.89 -19.29
CA PRO A 167 3.80 10.32 -19.52
C PRO A 167 2.55 11.11 -19.10
N ASP A 168 1.35 10.59 -19.40
CA ASP A 168 0.08 11.24 -19.06
C ASP A 168 -0.15 11.30 -17.55
N GLY A 169 0.17 10.21 -16.84
CA GLY A 169 0.10 10.14 -15.38
C GLY A 169 1.03 11.15 -14.73
N MET A 170 2.28 11.23 -15.21
CA MET A 170 3.26 12.19 -14.72
C MET A 170 2.85 13.63 -14.99
N GLU A 171 2.37 13.94 -16.19
CA GLU A 171 1.88 15.29 -16.51
C GLU A 171 0.71 15.69 -15.59
N ALA A 172 -0.23 14.78 -15.34
CA ALA A 172 -1.38 15.04 -14.48
C ALA A 172 -0.99 15.36 -13.04
N VAL A 173 -0.04 14.62 -12.45
CA VAL A 173 0.42 14.86 -11.07
C VAL A 173 1.35 16.08 -10.97
N ARG A 174 2.17 16.37 -11.99
CA ARG A 174 3.00 17.58 -12.08
C ARG A 174 2.14 18.83 -12.14
N LYS A 175 1.14 18.85 -13.03
CA LYS A 175 0.21 19.98 -13.19
C LYS A 175 -0.54 20.30 -11.90
N ARG A 176 -0.83 19.29 -11.07
CA ARG A 176 -1.48 19.43 -9.76
C ARG A 176 -0.50 19.76 -8.63
N GLY A 177 0.81 19.65 -8.86
CA GLY A 177 1.83 19.81 -7.84
C GLY A 177 1.74 18.72 -6.76
N TRP A 178 1.43 17.48 -7.15
CA TRP A 178 1.28 16.33 -6.24
C TRP A 178 2.51 15.43 -6.16
N VAL A 179 3.52 15.71 -6.98
CA VAL A 179 4.73 14.90 -7.10
C VAL A 179 5.94 15.64 -6.53
N GLU A 180 6.86 14.88 -5.95
CA GLU A 180 8.23 15.26 -5.67
C GLU A 180 9.14 14.23 -6.35
N GLU A 181 10.01 14.69 -7.26
CA GLU A 181 10.87 13.82 -8.05
C GLU A 181 12.28 14.38 -8.18
N ASN A 182 13.26 13.48 -8.29
CA ASN A 182 14.64 13.82 -8.60
C ASN A 182 15.29 12.71 -9.45
N GLU A 183 16.62 12.72 -9.56
CA GLU A 183 17.34 11.73 -10.36
C GLU A 183 17.13 10.28 -9.87
N ASN A 184 16.86 10.09 -8.58
CA ASN A 184 16.77 8.78 -7.92
C ASN A 184 15.35 8.28 -7.74
N TYR A 185 14.38 9.16 -7.44
CA TYR A 185 13.01 8.74 -7.11
C TYR A 185 11.92 9.60 -7.75
N ILE A 186 10.72 9.02 -7.88
CA ILE A 186 9.46 9.69 -8.15
C ILE A 186 8.49 9.34 -7.02
N ALA A 187 8.08 10.33 -6.23
CA ALA A 187 7.23 10.16 -5.07
C ALA A 187 6.04 11.11 -5.11
N LEU A 188 4.98 10.78 -4.37
CA LEU A 188 3.93 11.76 -4.07
C LEU A 188 4.38 12.61 -2.88
N ASN A 189 4.17 13.92 -2.96
CA ASN A 189 4.35 14.80 -1.80
C ASN A 189 3.16 14.64 -0.82
N ARG A 190 3.15 15.37 0.31
CA ARG A 190 2.09 15.27 1.33
C ARG A 190 0.68 15.33 0.72
N LYS A 191 0.41 16.34 -0.11
CA LYS A 191 -0.90 16.51 -0.79
C LYS A 191 -1.21 15.35 -1.75
N GLY A 192 -0.20 14.90 -2.50
CA GLY A 192 -0.34 13.76 -3.39
C GLY A 192 -0.67 12.47 -2.65
N LEU A 193 -0.05 12.24 -1.49
CA LEU A 193 -0.30 11.06 -0.66
C LEU A 193 -1.72 11.05 -0.07
N ASP A 194 -2.25 12.21 0.32
CA ASP A 194 -3.64 12.31 0.80
C ASP A 194 -4.66 12.00 -0.30
N LEU A 195 -4.28 12.25 -1.57
CA LEU A 195 -5.08 12.00 -2.77
C LEU A 195 -4.53 10.82 -3.60
N GLN A 196 -3.83 9.88 -2.96
CA GLN A 196 -3.08 8.84 -3.67
C GLN A 196 -3.96 7.98 -4.59
N ASN A 197 -5.16 7.60 -4.14
CA ASN A 197 -6.10 6.84 -4.97
C ASN A 197 -6.51 7.60 -6.24
N GLU A 198 -6.69 8.92 -6.16
CA GLU A 198 -7.00 9.76 -7.32
C GLU A 198 -5.75 9.86 -8.22
N ALA A 199 -4.57 10.07 -7.63
CA ALA A 199 -3.32 10.13 -8.37
C ALA A 199 -3.06 8.86 -9.20
N LEU A 200 -3.33 7.68 -8.62
CA LEU A 200 -3.21 6.40 -9.33
C LEU A 200 -4.11 6.31 -10.57
N GLY A 201 -5.27 6.97 -10.54
CA GLY A 201 -6.19 7.01 -11.68
C GLY A 201 -5.60 7.63 -12.94
N PHE A 202 -4.53 8.43 -12.83
CA PHE A 202 -3.85 9.00 -13.99
C PHE A 202 -2.80 8.07 -14.62
N PHE A 203 -2.45 6.97 -13.95
CA PHE A 203 -1.46 6.00 -14.43
C PHE A 203 -2.09 4.73 -15.04
N MET A 204 -3.43 4.64 -15.03
CA MET A 204 -4.20 3.58 -15.70
C MET A 204 -4.45 3.92 -17.16
#